data_AF-A0A975LHY0-F1
#
_entry.id   AF-A0A975LHY0-F1
#
_cell.length_a   1.000
_cell.length_b   1.000
_cell.length_c   1.000
_cell.angle_alpha   90.00
_cell.angle_beta   90.00
_cell.angle_gamma   90.00
#
_symmetry.space_group_name_H-M   'P 1'
#
loop_
_entity.id
_entity.type
_entity.pdbx_description
1 polymer ?
#
loop_
_entity_poly.entity_id
_entity_poly.type
_entity_poly.pdbx_seq_one_letter_code
_entity_poly.pdbx_strand_id
1 'polypeptide(L)'
;MINNSEKTLTSIYFLQIIATFLLTIYYNNRFFVVSIIISIIFQLVIFIILLKVLHNIKIRNEENKKKIDISISNPEEKKGKMTTLNVKIFKKKSVLLAFFLVSSFIPFGAAYYEQHSIKIISTVRDFYKIYNNLDGKYYLTNDLDFTGINEFSNFSQCNKSSKFEGILDGNGYKITNLNQPLLYCIGKNGVVQNIDFEDSLIETDLNTIGTVAKVNYGKVMNVDVSGDIKANNQVGGIVGFNNGIIEFSSFSGSVEGYDEVGGISGRSATTITKSYALGTVSGNIQIGGIVGYSSGLKSIITNSYSNATVTGNMYVGGIVGRDVGQIRYSFVLGDIHASEYIGILSSHTTSHLSFMLGNVYGENYRQVGVMYIYEGKTIENYEIPSDSIIDEEQLLDKNWYINTLYYDENIWDFSVLEKGYLPILQNKENQPLYKLIKNN
;
A
#
# COMPACT_ATOMS: atom_id res chain seq x y z
N MET A 1 37.25 -50.93 -3.51
CA MET A 1 35.80 -50.75 -3.26
C MET A 1 35.46 -49.47 -2.48
N ILE A 2 36.27 -49.00 -1.52
CA ILE A 2 36.00 -47.76 -0.75
C ILE A 2 36.03 -46.48 -1.62
N ASN A 3 36.91 -46.41 -2.62
CA ASN A 3 36.96 -45.27 -3.56
C ASN A 3 35.71 -45.13 -4.45
N ASN A 4 34.98 -46.21 -4.72
CA ASN A 4 33.76 -46.15 -5.53
C ASN A 4 32.56 -45.63 -4.73
N SER A 5 32.52 -45.88 -3.41
CA SER A 5 31.47 -45.35 -2.52
C SER A 5 31.64 -43.85 -2.23
N GLU A 6 32.87 -43.34 -2.17
CA GLU A 6 33.13 -41.90 -1.95
C GLU A 6 32.77 -41.05 -3.18
N LYS A 7 33.09 -41.54 -4.40
CA LYS A 7 32.68 -40.88 -5.65
C LYS A 7 31.17 -40.87 -5.83
N THR A 8 30.47 -41.96 -5.50
CA THR A 8 29.00 -41.98 -5.55
C THR A 8 28.38 -41.04 -4.52
N LEU A 9 28.93 -40.95 -3.29
CA LEU A 9 28.46 -39.98 -2.30
C LEU A 9 28.61 -38.55 -2.81
N THR A 10 29.80 -38.19 -3.32
CA THR A 10 30.06 -36.83 -3.83
C THR A 10 29.20 -36.48 -5.05
N SER A 11 28.95 -37.43 -5.95
CA SER A 11 28.03 -37.24 -7.08
C SER A 11 26.57 -37.03 -6.62
N ILE A 12 26.12 -37.76 -5.59
CA ILE A 12 24.77 -37.60 -5.02
C ILE A 12 24.64 -36.22 -4.34
N TYR A 13 25.66 -35.76 -3.60
CA TYR A 13 25.68 -34.43 -2.99
C TYR A 13 25.70 -33.30 -4.03
N PHE A 14 26.40 -33.48 -5.15
CA PHE A 14 26.42 -32.49 -6.24
C PHE A 14 25.06 -32.38 -6.94
N LEU A 15 24.41 -33.52 -7.22
CA LEU A 15 23.03 -33.57 -7.70
C LEU A 15 22.04 -32.96 -6.71
N GLN A 16 22.28 -33.12 -5.40
CA GLN A 16 21.47 -32.52 -4.34
C GLN A 16 21.56 -30.98 -4.32
N ILE A 17 22.75 -30.40 -4.45
CA ILE A 17 22.93 -28.94 -4.52
C ILE A 17 22.18 -28.38 -5.74
N ILE A 18 22.32 -29.04 -6.90
CA ILE A 18 21.65 -28.62 -8.14
C ILE A 18 20.14 -28.75 -8.01
N ALA A 19 19.62 -29.85 -7.48
CA ALA A 19 18.18 -30.05 -7.30
C ALA A 19 17.57 -29.04 -6.32
N THR A 20 18.25 -28.74 -5.22
CA THR A 20 17.79 -27.77 -4.21
C THR A 20 17.80 -26.35 -4.78
N PHE A 21 18.84 -26.00 -5.55
CA PHE A 21 18.93 -24.74 -6.27
C PHE A 21 17.80 -24.60 -7.32
N LEU A 22 17.55 -25.65 -8.11
CA LEU A 22 16.48 -25.67 -9.12
C LEU A 22 15.08 -25.63 -8.49
N LEU A 23 14.84 -26.33 -7.37
CA LEU A 23 13.57 -26.29 -6.64
C LEU A 23 13.31 -24.91 -6.02
N THR A 24 14.37 -24.22 -5.56
CA THR A 24 14.29 -22.86 -5.04
C THR A 24 13.97 -21.84 -6.14
N ILE A 25 14.49 -22.05 -7.34
CA ILE A 25 14.13 -21.25 -8.53
C ILE A 25 12.69 -21.55 -8.98
N TYR A 26 12.26 -22.82 -8.91
CA TYR A 26 10.97 -23.27 -9.42
C TYR A 26 9.79 -22.88 -8.51
N TYR A 27 9.93 -22.99 -7.18
CA TYR A 27 8.86 -22.67 -6.23
C TYR A 27 8.90 -21.21 -5.76
N ASN A 28 8.51 -20.32 -6.66
CA ASN A 28 8.29 -18.92 -6.33
C ASN A 28 7.02 -18.76 -5.47
N ASN A 29 7.18 -18.31 -4.23
CA ASN A 29 6.21 -17.69 -3.31
C ASN A 29 4.91 -18.39 -2.88
N ARG A 30 4.46 -19.54 -3.42
CA ARG A 30 3.15 -20.13 -3.02
C ARG A 30 3.15 -21.46 -2.26
N PHE A 31 4.28 -22.16 -2.18
CA PHE A 31 4.38 -23.48 -1.51
C PHE A 31 5.59 -23.59 -0.58
N PHE A 32 5.93 -22.48 0.10
CA PHE A 32 7.12 -22.36 0.95
C PHE A 32 7.14 -23.37 2.11
N VAL A 33 6.01 -23.55 2.81
CA VAL A 33 5.88 -24.53 3.90
C VAL A 33 6.03 -25.98 3.40
N VAL A 34 5.48 -26.28 2.23
CA VAL A 34 5.58 -27.61 1.60
C VAL A 34 7.02 -27.90 1.19
N SER A 35 7.74 -26.90 0.66
CA SER A 35 9.17 -27.01 0.32
C SER A 35 10.04 -27.27 1.56
N ILE A 36 9.76 -26.59 2.68
CA ILE A 36 10.44 -26.84 3.97
C ILE A 36 10.17 -28.27 4.46
N ILE A 37 8.92 -28.71 4.43
CA ILE A 37 8.54 -30.07 4.87
C ILE A 37 9.23 -31.13 3.99
N ILE A 38 9.25 -30.95 2.67
CA ILE A 38 9.94 -31.86 1.73
C ILE A 38 11.45 -31.89 2.02
N SER A 39 12.07 -30.73 2.25
CA SER A 39 13.49 -30.63 2.59
C SER A 39 13.82 -31.36 3.90
N ILE A 40 13.00 -31.18 4.95
CA ILE A 40 13.16 -31.85 6.25
C ILE A 40 13.01 -33.38 6.10
N ILE A 41 11.97 -33.84 5.38
CA ILE A 41 11.76 -35.27 5.13
C ILE A 41 12.96 -35.87 4.38
N PHE A 42 13.46 -35.18 3.36
CA PHE A 42 14.60 -35.64 2.58
C PHE A 42 15.89 -35.70 3.41
N GLN A 43 16.12 -34.72 4.29
CA GLN A 43 17.25 -34.73 5.23
C GLN A 43 17.15 -35.87 6.26
N LEU A 44 15.94 -36.17 6.75
CA LEU A 44 15.68 -37.33 7.63
C LEU A 44 15.97 -38.65 6.93
N VAL A 45 15.59 -38.79 5.66
CA VAL A 45 15.89 -39.97 4.84
C VAL A 45 17.39 -40.15 4.66
N ILE A 46 18.12 -39.07 4.32
CA ILE A 46 19.59 -39.10 4.20
C ILE A 46 20.24 -39.48 5.54
N PHE A 47 19.77 -38.91 6.65
CA PHE A 47 20.28 -39.24 7.99
C PHE A 47 20.09 -40.73 8.32
N ILE A 48 18.92 -41.30 8.01
CA ILE A 48 18.63 -42.73 8.18
C ILE A 48 19.54 -43.59 7.29
N ILE A 49 19.76 -43.19 6.03
CA ILE A 49 20.68 -43.89 5.12
C ILE A 49 22.11 -43.87 5.68
N LEU A 50 22.57 -42.72 6.19
CA LEU A 50 23.89 -42.58 6.80
C LEU A 50 24.02 -43.46 8.05
N LEU A 51 23.01 -43.50 8.92
CA LEU A 51 22.98 -44.40 10.08
C LEU A 51 23.09 -45.87 9.65
N LYS A 52 22.39 -46.28 8.57
CA LYS A 52 22.51 -47.63 8.01
C LYS A 52 23.91 -47.92 7.46
N VAL A 53 24.51 -46.99 6.73
CA VAL A 53 25.88 -47.14 6.20
C VAL A 53 26.88 -47.25 7.35
N LEU A 54 26.75 -46.41 8.38
CA LEU A 54 27.58 -46.45 9.59
C LEU A 54 27.42 -47.76 10.36
N HIS A 55 26.19 -48.25 10.48
CA HIS A 55 25.90 -49.54 11.11
C HIS A 55 26.54 -50.70 10.35
N ASN A 56 26.44 -50.72 9.02
CA ASN A 56 27.05 -51.74 8.17
C ASN A 56 28.59 -51.71 8.21
N ILE A 57 29.20 -50.53 8.31
CA ILE A 57 30.65 -50.38 8.50
C ILE A 57 31.06 -50.89 9.88
N LYS A 58 30.26 -50.66 10.94
CA LYS A 58 30.50 -51.17 12.28
C LYS A 58 30.47 -52.71 12.32
N ILE A 59 29.45 -53.33 11.71
CA ILE A 59 29.31 -54.79 11.61
C ILE A 59 30.51 -55.40 10.86
N ARG A 60 30.89 -54.85 9.69
CA ARG A 60 32.06 -55.34 8.95
C ARG A 60 33.37 -55.23 9.73
N ASN A 61 33.53 -54.20 10.54
CA ASN A 61 34.72 -54.05 11.39
C ASN A 61 34.73 -55.06 12.55
N GLU A 62 33.57 -55.43 13.10
CA GLU A 62 33.45 -56.49 14.11
C GLU A 62 33.64 -57.90 13.52
N GLU A 63 33.12 -58.17 12.32
CA GLU A 63 33.37 -59.42 11.59
C GLU A 63 34.83 -59.57 11.17
N ASN A 64 35.47 -58.49 10.70
CA ASN A 64 36.90 -58.50 10.38
C ASN A 64 37.74 -58.67 11.64
N LYS A 65 37.36 -58.12 12.80
CA LYS A 65 38.00 -58.41 14.09
C LYS A 65 37.90 -59.89 14.44
N LYS A 66 36.72 -60.51 14.33
CA LYS A 66 36.52 -61.95 14.56
C LYS A 66 37.34 -62.83 13.60
N LYS A 67 37.46 -62.45 12.32
CA LYS A 67 38.32 -63.17 11.35
C LYS A 67 39.81 -63.02 11.66
N ILE A 68 40.25 -61.87 12.16
CA ILE A 68 41.63 -61.62 12.57
C ILE A 68 41.97 -62.45 13.83
N ASP A 69 41.05 -62.52 14.81
CA ASP A 69 41.24 -63.32 16.04
C ASP A 69 41.33 -64.83 15.78
N ILE A 70 40.73 -65.36 14.70
CA ILE A 70 40.82 -66.78 14.32
C ILE A 70 42.16 -67.12 13.62
N SER A 71 42.92 -66.11 13.17
CA SER A 71 44.16 -66.29 12.40
C SER A 71 45.46 -66.02 13.16
N ILE A 72 45.41 -65.72 14.47
CA ILE A 72 46.60 -65.34 15.24
C ILE A 72 46.83 -66.35 16.37
N SER A 73 47.71 -67.33 16.12
CA SER A 73 48.35 -68.17 17.13
C SER A 73 49.77 -67.65 17.42
N ASN A 74 49.90 -66.47 18.03
CA ASN A 74 50.86 -66.15 19.11
C ASN A 74 50.80 -64.65 19.46
N PRO A 75 50.97 -64.27 20.74
CA PRO A 75 50.84 -62.90 21.21
C PRO A 75 52.22 -62.24 21.33
N GLU A 76 52.47 -61.16 20.59
CA GLU A 76 53.24 -60.00 21.07
C GLU A 76 53.23 -58.86 20.05
N GLU A 77 53.16 -57.63 20.58
CA GLU A 77 53.27 -56.34 19.88
C GLU A 77 52.21 -55.95 18.83
N LYS A 78 51.14 -55.30 19.33
CA LYS A 78 50.73 -53.90 18.99
C LYS A 78 49.30 -53.60 19.49
N LYS A 79 49.09 -53.70 20.81
CA LYS A 79 47.95 -53.02 21.46
C LYS A 79 48.40 -51.61 21.84
N GLY A 80 47.89 -50.57 21.17
CA GLY A 80 48.08 -49.21 21.72
C GLY A 80 47.75 -48.00 20.85
N LYS A 81 47.78 -48.06 19.50
CA LYS A 81 47.66 -46.82 18.68
C LYS A 81 46.53 -46.76 17.64
N MET A 82 45.88 -47.87 17.27
CA MET A 82 44.84 -47.84 16.20
C MET A 82 43.42 -47.55 16.69
N THR A 83 43.08 -47.82 17.95
CA THR A 83 41.71 -47.64 18.47
C THR A 83 41.40 -46.19 18.89
N THR A 84 42.39 -45.42 19.36
CA THR A 84 42.21 -44.01 19.76
C THR A 84 42.21 -43.03 18.58
N LEU A 85 42.90 -43.34 17.48
CA LEU A 85 42.95 -42.48 16.28
C LEU A 85 41.61 -42.48 15.52
N ASN A 86 41.00 -43.66 15.35
CA ASN A 86 39.73 -43.81 14.63
C ASN A 86 38.55 -43.16 15.38
N VAL A 87 38.49 -43.23 16.71
CA VAL A 87 37.42 -42.58 17.51
C VAL A 87 37.55 -41.04 17.48
N LYS A 88 38.77 -40.48 17.51
CA LYS A 88 38.99 -39.03 17.38
C LYS A 88 38.63 -38.50 15.98
N ILE A 89 38.95 -39.24 14.92
CA ILE A 89 38.60 -38.87 13.54
C ILE A 89 37.07 -38.93 13.35
N PHE A 90 36.40 -39.94 13.91
CA PHE A 90 34.94 -40.07 13.84
C PHE A 90 34.19 -38.97 14.59
N LYS A 91 34.62 -38.59 15.80
CA LYS A 91 34.04 -37.44 16.54
C LYS A 91 34.25 -36.12 15.80
N LYS A 92 35.43 -35.88 15.21
CA LYS A 92 35.68 -34.66 14.41
C LYS A 92 34.80 -34.58 13.17
N LYS A 93 34.61 -35.68 12.43
CA LYS A 93 33.79 -35.70 11.20
C LYS A 93 32.29 -35.55 11.48
N SER A 94 31.79 -36.10 12.59
CA SER A 94 30.38 -35.94 13.01
C SER A 94 30.06 -34.53 13.52
N VAL A 95 31.01 -33.89 14.23
CA VAL A 95 30.89 -32.47 14.62
C VAL A 95 30.92 -31.55 13.40
N LEU A 96 31.79 -31.82 12.42
CA LEU A 96 31.85 -31.04 11.18
C LEU A 96 30.52 -31.15 10.40
N LEU A 97 29.93 -32.34 10.32
CA LEU A 97 28.65 -32.58 9.66
C LEU A 97 27.49 -31.84 10.36
N ALA A 98 27.46 -31.82 11.70
CA ALA A 98 26.50 -31.03 12.46
C ALA A 98 26.68 -29.53 12.24
N PHE A 99 27.94 -29.05 12.14
CA PHE A 99 28.25 -27.65 11.85
C PHE A 99 27.76 -27.23 10.46
N PHE A 100 27.95 -28.09 9.45
CA PHE A 100 27.46 -27.85 8.09
C PHE A 100 25.92 -27.81 8.04
N LEU A 101 25.24 -28.74 8.73
CA LEU A 101 23.78 -28.75 8.83
C LEU A 101 23.23 -27.52 9.55
N VAL A 102 23.87 -27.04 10.61
CA VAL A 102 23.43 -25.81 11.31
C VAL A 102 23.71 -24.57 10.45
N SER A 103 24.84 -24.52 9.75
CA SER A 103 25.21 -23.38 8.89
C SER A 103 24.28 -23.16 7.71
N SER A 104 23.60 -24.19 7.20
CA SER A 104 22.62 -24.05 6.11
C SER A 104 21.28 -23.47 6.57
N PHE A 105 20.98 -23.47 7.87
CA PHE A 105 19.79 -22.81 8.44
C PHE A 105 20.01 -21.32 8.75
N ILE A 106 21.25 -20.87 8.94
CA ILE A 106 21.55 -19.48 9.33
C ILE A 106 21.07 -18.46 8.26
N PRO A 107 21.31 -18.65 6.94
CA PRO A 107 20.79 -17.75 5.92
C PRO A 107 19.26 -17.78 5.83
N PHE A 108 18.65 -18.95 6.08
CA PHE A 108 17.21 -19.18 5.97
C PHE A 108 16.43 -18.54 7.12
N GLY A 109 16.93 -18.68 8.36
CA GLY A 109 16.36 -18.03 9.54
C GLY A 109 16.48 -16.51 9.46
N ALA A 110 17.61 -16.00 8.95
CA ALA A 110 17.81 -14.57 8.74
C ALA A 110 16.83 -13.98 7.71
N ALA A 111 16.65 -14.61 6.56
CA ALA A 111 15.72 -14.15 5.53
C ALA A 111 14.25 -14.20 5.98
N TYR A 112 13.84 -15.28 6.66
CA TYR A 112 12.48 -15.39 7.21
C TYR A 112 12.21 -14.35 8.31
N TYR A 113 13.18 -14.14 9.20
CA TYR A 113 13.11 -13.13 10.26
C TYR A 113 13.11 -11.71 9.68
N GLU A 114 13.90 -11.42 8.65
CA GLU A 114 13.94 -10.12 7.99
C GLU A 114 12.66 -9.80 7.21
N GLN A 115 11.98 -10.82 6.67
CA GLN A 115 10.68 -10.68 6.01
C GLN A 115 9.51 -10.44 7.00
N HIS A 116 9.58 -11.02 8.21
CA HIS A 116 8.47 -10.94 9.19
C HIS A 116 8.75 -10.01 10.38
N SER A 117 9.94 -9.41 10.44
CA SER A 117 10.29 -8.45 11.50
C SER A 117 9.64 -7.10 11.25
N ILE A 118 9.09 -6.54 12.33
CA ILE A 118 8.62 -5.16 12.38
C ILE A 118 9.83 -4.24 12.30
N LYS A 119 9.79 -3.27 11.39
CA LYS A 119 10.83 -2.26 11.19
C LYS A 119 10.32 -0.91 11.71
N ILE A 120 11.01 -0.38 12.71
CA ILE A 120 10.72 0.94 13.28
C ILE A 120 11.35 2.01 12.39
N ILE A 121 10.58 3.04 12.10
CA ILE A 121 11.00 4.23 11.36
C ILE A 121 10.94 5.42 12.31
N SER A 122 12.10 5.92 12.72
CA SER A 122 12.22 7.02 13.69
C SER A 122 12.84 8.29 13.11
N THR A 123 13.38 8.19 11.89
CA THR A 123 14.05 9.25 11.14
C THR A 123 13.80 9.09 9.65
N VAL A 124 13.97 10.17 8.87
CA VAL A 124 13.92 10.09 7.40
C VAL A 124 14.95 9.08 6.87
N ARG A 125 16.11 8.94 7.53
CA ARG A 125 17.09 7.92 7.17
C ARG A 125 16.55 6.50 7.30
N ASP A 126 15.78 6.22 8.35
CA ASP A 126 15.15 4.92 8.53
C ASP A 126 14.11 4.64 7.45
N PHE A 127 13.37 5.66 7.02
CA PHE A 127 12.33 5.52 5.99
C PHE A 127 12.87 4.84 4.73
N TYR A 128 14.13 5.13 4.34
CA TYR A 128 14.76 4.50 3.18
C TYR A 128 14.94 2.98 3.28
N LYS A 129 14.82 2.38 4.47
CA LYS A 129 14.82 0.92 4.66
C LYS A 129 13.61 0.26 3.96
N ILE A 130 12.58 1.02 3.59
CA ILE A 130 11.44 0.54 2.79
C ILE A 130 11.90 0.07 1.42
N TYR A 131 12.78 0.83 0.75
CA TYR A 131 13.22 0.49 -0.61
C TYR A 131 14.11 -0.76 -0.67
N ASN A 132 14.62 -1.24 0.47
CA ASN A 132 15.37 -2.49 0.56
C ASN A 132 14.49 -3.73 0.75
N ASN A 133 13.25 -3.57 1.20
CA ASN A 133 12.30 -4.66 1.37
C ASN A 133 10.86 -4.13 1.23
N LEU A 134 10.36 -4.15 0.00
CA LEU A 134 9.03 -3.65 -0.34
C LEU A 134 7.87 -4.50 0.22
N ASP A 135 8.15 -5.68 0.79
CA ASP A 135 7.16 -6.56 1.43
C ASP A 135 7.15 -6.41 2.97
N GLY A 136 8.01 -5.55 3.54
CA GLY A 136 8.19 -5.41 4.98
C GLY A 136 7.04 -4.72 5.72
N LYS A 137 7.09 -4.74 7.06
CA LYS A 137 6.15 -4.02 7.93
C LYS A 137 6.86 -2.89 8.64
N TYR A 138 6.39 -1.67 8.46
CA TYR A 138 7.04 -0.43 8.85
C TYR A 138 6.10 0.39 9.72
N TYR A 139 6.59 0.88 10.86
CA TYR A 139 5.81 1.69 11.80
C TYR A 139 6.60 2.94 12.15
N LEU A 140 5.98 4.10 12.00
CA LEU A 140 6.57 5.34 12.49
C LEU A 140 6.52 5.38 14.02
N THR A 141 7.57 5.94 14.61
CA THR A 141 7.64 6.20 16.07
C THR A 141 7.93 7.66 16.41
N ASN A 142 8.10 8.50 15.38
CA ASN A 142 8.32 9.95 15.48
C ASN A 142 7.78 10.60 14.21
N ASP A 143 7.49 11.90 14.30
CA ASP A 143 7.29 12.74 13.12
C ASP A 143 8.56 12.77 12.26
N LEU A 144 8.39 12.81 10.94
CA LEU A 144 9.47 12.82 9.97
C LEU A 144 9.46 14.12 9.14
N ASP A 145 10.53 14.91 9.23
CA ASP A 145 10.68 16.14 8.45
C ASP A 145 11.55 15.92 7.20
N PHE A 146 10.95 16.06 6.02
CA PHE A 146 11.58 15.83 4.71
C PHE A 146 12.23 17.09 4.12
N THR A 147 12.36 18.18 4.89
CA THR A 147 13.01 19.42 4.45
C THR A 147 14.40 19.18 3.87
N GLY A 148 14.66 19.76 2.69
CA GLY A 148 15.98 19.74 2.04
C GLY A 148 16.40 18.40 1.44
N ILE A 149 15.49 17.42 1.39
CA ILE A 149 15.75 16.16 0.68
C ILE A 149 15.37 16.32 -0.79
N ASN A 150 16.35 16.26 -1.70
CA ASN A 150 16.15 16.64 -3.12
C ASN A 150 16.11 15.47 -4.10
N GLU A 151 16.36 14.23 -3.67
CA GLU A 151 16.34 13.06 -4.54
C GLU A 151 15.80 11.84 -3.79
N PHE A 152 14.66 11.30 -4.23
CA PHE A 152 14.26 9.96 -3.82
C PHE A 152 14.02 9.04 -5.01
N SER A 153 14.81 7.96 -5.00
CA SER A 153 14.59 6.72 -5.73
C SER A 153 14.64 6.80 -7.28
N ASN A 154 15.58 6.04 -7.85
CA ASN A 154 15.79 5.85 -9.29
C ASN A 154 14.63 5.15 -10.04
N PHE A 155 13.48 4.94 -9.40
CA PHE A 155 12.38 4.22 -10.03
C PHE A 155 11.49 5.21 -10.77
N SER A 156 11.67 5.34 -12.07
CA SER A 156 10.82 6.18 -12.92
C SER A 156 9.48 5.53 -13.29
N GLN A 157 9.28 4.23 -12.98
CA GLN A 157 8.15 3.44 -13.48
C GLN A 157 7.55 2.49 -12.45
N CYS A 158 6.22 2.36 -12.51
CA CYS A 158 5.44 1.39 -11.76
C CYS A 158 5.55 -0.02 -12.37
N ASN A 159 6.50 -0.82 -11.88
CA ASN A 159 6.71 -2.19 -12.34
C ASN A 159 6.64 -3.19 -11.18
N LYS A 160 6.65 -4.48 -11.48
CA LYS A 160 6.49 -5.53 -10.46
C LYS A 160 7.52 -5.44 -9.33
N SER A 161 8.73 -5.00 -9.61
CA SER A 161 9.84 -4.89 -8.65
C SER A 161 9.87 -3.59 -7.84
N SER A 162 9.00 -2.62 -8.16
CA SER A 162 8.94 -1.30 -7.48
C SER A 162 7.64 -1.10 -6.69
N LYS A 163 6.76 -2.11 -6.67
CA LYS A 163 5.51 -2.07 -5.91
C LYS A 163 5.79 -2.36 -4.45
N PHE A 164 5.37 -1.43 -3.58
CA PHE A 164 5.30 -1.65 -2.15
C PHE A 164 4.14 -2.61 -1.83
N GLU A 165 4.44 -3.84 -1.45
CA GLU A 165 3.47 -4.90 -1.13
C GLU A 165 3.35 -5.12 0.39
N GLY A 166 4.08 -4.34 1.19
CA GLY A 166 4.14 -4.41 2.64
C GLY A 166 3.12 -3.53 3.38
N ILE A 167 3.39 -3.23 4.66
CA ILE A 167 2.58 -2.34 5.50
C ILE A 167 3.43 -1.15 5.92
N LEU A 168 2.94 0.06 5.71
CA LEU A 168 3.48 1.29 6.28
C LEU A 168 2.39 1.93 7.15
N ASP A 169 2.60 1.90 8.45
CA ASP A 169 1.70 2.47 9.45
C ASP A 169 2.35 3.70 10.08
N GLY A 170 1.70 4.85 9.97
CA GLY A 170 2.15 6.08 10.60
C GLY A 170 1.93 6.12 12.09
N ASN A 171 1.11 5.24 12.65
CA ASN A 171 0.79 5.20 14.07
C ASN A 171 0.35 6.59 14.63
N GLY A 172 -0.24 7.43 13.78
CA GLY A 172 -0.65 8.80 14.10
C GLY A 172 0.46 9.86 14.04
N TYR A 173 1.67 9.51 13.60
CA TYR A 173 2.77 10.46 13.40
C TYR A 173 2.70 11.15 12.04
N LYS A 174 3.35 12.30 11.97
CA LYS A 174 3.36 13.18 10.81
C LYS A 174 4.54 12.93 9.87
N ILE A 175 4.35 13.23 8.60
CA ILE A 175 5.40 13.42 7.60
C ILE A 175 5.28 14.86 7.08
N THR A 176 6.29 15.69 7.29
CA THR A 176 6.23 17.11 6.94
C THR A 176 7.17 17.48 5.79
N ASN A 177 6.86 18.54 5.05
CA ASN A 177 7.72 19.14 4.02
C ASN A 177 8.10 18.17 2.89
N LEU A 178 7.19 17.27 2.54
CA LEU A 178 7.41 16.28 1.49
C LEU A 178 7.35 16.94 0.12
N ASN A 179 8.43 16.87 -0.66
CA ASN A 179 8.55 17.54 -1.95
C ASN A 179 8.39 16.64 -3.19
N GLN A 180 8.01 15.38 -2.96
CA GLN A 180 7.78 14.39 -4.01
C GLN A 180 6.95 13.21 -3.46
N PRO A 181 6.35 12.35 -4.32
CA PRO A 181 5.55 11.23 -3.84
C PRO A 181 6.30 10.35 -2.83
N LEU A 182 5.63 10.00 -1.72
CA LEU A 182 6.21 9.17 -0.66
C LEU A 182 6.60 7.79 -1.20
N LEU A 183 5.68 7.17 -1.95
CA LEU A 183 5.89 5.90 -2.63
C LEU A 183 5.65 6.06 -4.13
N TYR A 184 6.36 5.27 -4.94
CA TYR A 184 6.08 5.26 -6.37
C TYR A 184 4.77 4.53 -6.67
N CYS A 185 4.67 3.29 -6.18
CA CYS A 185 3.50 2.45 -6.33
C CYS A 185 3.21 1.61 -5.11
N ILE A 186 1.93 1.58 -4.74
CA ILE A 186 1.40 0.66 -3.74
C ILE A 186 0.89 -0.57 -4.49
N GLY A 187 1.45 -1.73 -4.19
CA GLY A 187 1.05 -3.03 -4.70
C GLY A 187 -0.27 -3.49 -4.09
N LYS A 188 -0.81 -4.61 -4.59
CA LYS A 188 -2.14 -5.09 -4.19
C LYS A 188 -2.25 -5.53 -2.72
N ASN A 189 -1.13 -5.93 -2.13
CA ASN A 189 -1.02 -6.27 -0.72
C ASN A 189 -0.53 -5.07 0.11
N GLY A 190 -0.11 -4.00 -0.57
CA GLY A 190 0.42 -2.80 0.05
C GLY A 190 -0.65 -2.08 0.86
N VAL A 191 -0.29 -1.70 2.08
CA VAL A 191 -1.14 -0.90 2.97
C VAL A 191 -0.35 0.31 3.45
N VAL A 192 -0.89 1.51 3.24
CA VAL A 192 -0.38 2.76 3.81
C VAL A 192 -1.48 3.34 4.69
N GLN A 193 -1.20 3.54 5.99
CA GLN A 193 -2.25 3.97 6.91
C GLN A 193 -1.78 4.83 8.08
N ASN A 194 -2.70 5.59 8.67
CA ASN A 194 -2.52 6.36 9.92
C ASN A 194 -1.37 7.37 9.87
N ILE A 195 -1.20 8.09 8.75
CA ILE A 195 -0.14 9.09 8.55
C ILE A 195 -0.79 10.42 8.20
N ASP A 196 -0.34 11.48 8.86
CA ASP A 196 -0.71 12.85 8.51
C ASP A 196 0.46 13.50 7.76
N PHE A 197 0.21 14.00 6.54
CA PHE A 197 1.18 14.70 5.72
C PHE A 197 0.94 16.19 5.86
N GLU A 198 1.95 16.93 6.31
CA GLU A 198 1.84 18.39 6.53
C GLU A 198 2.78 19.14 5.59
N ASP A 199 2.30 20.23 5.00
CA ASP A 199 3.11 21.12 4.15
C ASP A 199 3.82 20.38 2.99
N SER A 200 3.09 19.48 2.33
CA SER A 200 3.63 18.82 1.12
C SER A 200 3.69 19.82 -0.04
N LEU A 201 4.79 19.87 -0.78
CA LEU A 201 4.97 20.77 -1.92
C LEU A 201 5.58 20.03 -3.10
N ILE A 202 4.73 19.52 -4.00
CA ILE A 202 5.16 18.70 -5.13
C ILE A 202 4.91 19.45 -6.43
N GLU A 203 5.95 19.90 -7.11
CA GLU A 203 5.87 20.50 -8.45
C GLU A 203 6.72 19.70 -9.44
N THR A 204 6.09 19.14 -10.48
CA THR A 204 6.78 18.25 -11.43
C THR A 204 6.07 18.13 -12.77
N ASP A 205 6.80 17.93 -13.87
CA ASP A 205 6.20 17.69 -15.19
C ASP A 205 5.71 16.23 -15.40
N LEU A 206 5.69 15.41 -14.34
CA LEU A 206 5.25 14.03 -14.43
C LEU A 206 3.73 13.93 -14.66
N ASN A 207 3.33 12.93 -15.44
CA ASN A 207 1.92 12.74 -15.80
C ASN A 207 1.02 12.20 -14.69
N THR A 208 1.56 11.50 -13.69
CA THR A 208 0.75 10.84 -12.66
C THR A 208 1.38 11.08 -11.31
N ILE A 209 0.72 11.84 -10.43
CA ILE A 209 1.26 12.27 -9.15
C ILE A 209 0.18 12.28 -8.08
N GLY A 210 0.57 11.81 -6.90
CA GLY A 210 -0.07 12.18 -5.65
C GLY A 210 0.92 12.05 -4.50
N THR A 211 0.61 12.69 -3.38
CA THR A 211 1.52 12.81 -2.22
C THR A 211 1.90 11.47 -1.64
N VAL A 212 0.93 10.57 -1.46
CA VAL A 212 1.17 9.23 -0.90
C VAL A 212 1.77 8.31 -1.94
N ALA A 213 1.17 8.29 -3.14
CA ALA A 213 1.68 7.48 -4.23
C ALA A 213 1.30 8.00 -5.61
N LYS A 214 2.11 7.69 -6.63
CA LYS A 214 1.70 7.90 -8.03
C LYS A 214 0.56 6.95 -8.40
N VAL A 215 0.68 5.66 -8.05
CA VAL A 215 -0.34 4.65 -8.35
C VAL A 215 -0.63 3.76 -7.13
N ASN A 216 -1.91 3.56 -6.83
CA ASN A 216 -2.37 2.66 -5.78
C ASN A 216 -3.08 1.43 -6.37
N TYR A 217 -2.62 0.22 -6.04
CA TYR A 217 -3.35 -1.03 -6.27
C TYR A 217 -3.81 -1.70 -4.96
N GLY A 218 -3.38 -1.18 -3.81
CA GLY A 218 -3.60 -1.74 -2.48
C GLY A 218 -4.58 -0.90 -1.68
N LYS A 219 -4.21 -0.57 -0.45
CA LYS A 219 -5.05 0.20 0.48
C LYS A 219 -4.31 1.44 1.00
N VAL A 220 -4.94 2.59 0.85
CA VAL A 220 -4.58 3.84 1.53
C VAL A 220 -5.71 4.18 2.50
N MET A 221 -5.42 4.34 3.78
CA MET A 221 -6.46 4.45 4.80
C MET A 221 -6.06 5.39 5.93
N ASN A 222 -6.97 6.23 6.40
CA ASN A 222 -6.68 7.12 7.54
C ASN A 222 -5.42 7.96 7.28
N VAL A 223 -5.45 8.69 6.16
CA VAL A 223 -4.36 9.54 5.72
C VAL A 223 -4.91 10.91 5.42
N ASP A 224 -4.34 11.93 6.04
CA ASP A 224 -4.62 13.33 5.74
C ASP A 224 -3.43 13.96 5.07
N VAL A 225 -3.69 14.79 4.07
CA VAL A 225 -2.65 15.50 3.34
C VAL A 225 -2.98 16.98 3.30
N SER A 226 -2.10 17.81 3.85
CA SER A 226 -2.04 19.24 3.55
C SER A 226 -0.88 19.56 2.62
N GLY A 227 -1.13 20.39 1.59
CA GLY A 227 -0.08 20.77 0.66
C GLY A 227 -0.52 21.24 -0.72
N ASP A 228 0.45 21.65 -1.53
CA ASP A 228 0.29 22.15 -2.89
C ASP A 228 0.93 21.18 -3.90
N ILE A 229 0.10 20.62 -4.78
CA ILE A 229 0.47 19.54 -5.70
C ILE A 229 0.22 19.99 -7.13
N LYS A 230 1.29 20.13 -7.91
CA LYS A 230 1.25 20.53 -9.31
C LYS A 230 1.94 19.50 -10.19
N ALA A 231 1.18 18.95 -11.12
CA ALA A 231 1.70 17.99 -12.10
C ALA A 231 0.96 18.08 -13.44
N ASN A 232 1.20 17.16 -14.39
CA ASN A 232 0.64 17.30 -15.73
C ASN A 232 -0.77 16.69 -15.87
N ASN A 233 -0.97 15.37 -15.83
CA ASN A 233 -2.30 14.80 -16.11
C ASN A 233 -2.99 14.30 -14.84
N GLN A 234 -2.79 13.03 -14.48
CA GLN A 234 -3.41 12.33 -13.37
C GLN A 234 -2.89 12.84 -12.03
N VAL A 235 -3.38 14.00 -11.61
CA VAL A 235 -2.95 14.67 -10.38
C VAL A 235 -4.01 14.47 -9.31
N GLY A 236 -3.61 13.81 -8.23
CA GLY A 236 -4.41 13.62 -7.03
C GLY A 236 -3.70 14.20 -5.82
N GLY A 237 -4.42 14.84 -4.90
CA GLY A 237 -3.81 15.29 -3.65
C GLY A 237 -3.24 14.13 -2.81
N ILE A 238 -3.85 12.93 -2.89
CA ILE A 238 -3.38 11.72 -2.18
C ILE A 238 -2.71 10.74 -3.14
N VAL A 239 -3.41 10.35 -4.21
CA VAL A 239 -2.90 9.37 -5.20
C VAL A 239 -3.21 9.81 -6.62
N GLY A 240 -2.23 9.80 -7.53
CA GLY A 240 -2.48 10.13 -8.94
C GLY A 240 -3.48 9.20 -9.63
N PHE A 241 -3.18 7.89 -9.65
CA PHE A 241 -4.10 6.86 -10.15
C PHE A 241 -4.46 5.83 -9.07
N ASN A 242 -5.74 5.79 -8.68
CA ASN A 242 -6.27 4.80 -7.75
C ASN A 242 -6.93 3.61 -8.49
N ASN A 243 -6.34 2.43 -8.33
CA ASN A 243 -6.88 1.12 -8.70
C ASN A 243 -6.90 0.16 -7.49
N GLY A 244 -7.02 0.73 -6.29
CA GLY A 244 -7.11 0.06 -5.00
C GLY A 244 -8.26 0.63 -4.17
N ILE A 245 -8.10 0.73 -2.86
CA ILE A 245 -9.06 1.35 -1.95
C ILE A 245 -8.41 2.59 -1.33
N ILE A 246 -9.15 3.69 -1.32
CA ILE A 246 -8.87 4.86 -0.48
C ILE A 246 -10.05 5.03 0.48
N GLU A 247 -9.79 5.08 1.78
CA GLU A 247 -10.86 5.26 2.78
C GLU A 247 -10.41 6.07 4.00
N PHE A 248 -11.34 6.82 4.60
CA PHE A 248 -11.04 7.64 5.78
C PHE A 248 -9.89 8.62 5.53
N SER A 249 -9.84 9.22 4.35
CA SER A 249 -8.71 10.06 3.96
C SER A 249 -9.15 11.44 3.55
N SER A 250 -8.33 12.45 3.83
CA SER A 250 -8.61 13.82 3.45
C SER A 250 -7.45 14.52 2.75
N PHE A 251 -7.80 15.54 1.97
CA PHE A 251 -6.84 16.46 1.36
C PHE A 251 -7.26 17.91 1.62
N SER A 252 -6.28 18.78 1.90
CA SER A 252 -6.47 20.23 2.02
C SER A 252 -5.32 21.00 1.39
N GLY A 253 -5.60 21.81 0.37
CA GLY A 253 -4.58 22.63 -0.29
C GLY A 253 -4.90 22.82 -1.77
N SER A 254 -3.89 23.05 -2.61
CA SER A 254 -4.09 23.19 -4.05
C SER A 254 -3.67 21.95 -4.83
N VAL A 255 -4.49 21.55 -5.80
CA VAL A 255 -4.14 20.53 -6.81
C VAL A 255 -4.26 21.14 -8.20
N GLU A 256 -3.14 21.27 -8.90
CA GLU A 256 -3.06 21.82 -10.26
C GLU A 256 -2.59 20.76 -11.25
N GLY A 257 -3.29 20.66 -12.38
CA GLY A 257 -2.84 19.90 -13.53
C GLY A 257 -3.56 20.29 -14.82
N TYR A 258 -3.48 19.42 -15.82
CA TYR A 258 -4.04 19.61 -17.15
C TYR A 258 -5.26 18.71 -17.38
N ASP A 259 -5.15 17.39 -17.18
CA ASP A 259 -6.22 16.43 -17.50
C ASP A 259 -6.35 15.32 -16.47
N GLU A 260 -7.56 15.02 -15.98
CA GLU A 260 -7.82 14.06 -14.89
C GLU A 260 -7.24 14.55 -13.54
N VAL A 261 -7.75 15.68 -13.03
CA VAL A 261 -7.29 16.30 -11.78
C VAL A 261 -8.35 16.17 -10.68
N GLY A 262 -7.95 15.73 -9.47
CA GLY A 262 -8.87 15.69 -8.34
C GLY A 262 -8.24 15.86 -6.97
N GLY A 263 -9.03 16.34 -6.00
CA GLY A 263 -8.54 16.60 -4.64
C GLY A 263 -7.99 15.35 -3.93
N ILE A 264 -8.61 14.18 -4.14
CA ILE A 264 -8.11 12.91 -3.60
C ILE A 264 -7.32 12.14 -4.66
N SER A 265 -7.88 12.00 -5.86
CA SER A 265 -7.25 11.25 -6.93
C SER A 265 -7.48 11.87 -8.31
N GLY A 266 -6.47 11.86 -9.17
CA GLY A 266 -6.66 12.30 -10.55
C GLY A 266 -7.56 11.34 -11.32
N ARG A 267 -7.25 10.05 -11.25
CA ARG A 267 -8.06 8.98 -11.82
C ARG A 267 -8.38 7.90 -10.80
N SER A 268 -9.61 7.42 -10.78
CA SER A 268 -9.98 6.21 -10.04
C SER A 268 -10.68 5.17 -10.91
N ALA A 269 -10.42 3.89 -10.66
CA ALA A 269 -11.11 2.76 -11.29
C ALA A 269 -11.92 1.92 -10.29
N THR A 270 -11.89 2.30 -9.00
CA THR A 270 -12.29 1.48 -7.86
C THR A 270 -12.89 2.37 -6.75
N THR A 271 -12.77 1.96 -5.47
CA THR A 271 -13.49 2.59 -4.37
C THR A 271 -12.71 3.75 -3.74
N ILE A 272 -13.42 4.86 -3.52
CA ILE A 272 -13.05 5.92 -2.59
C ILE A 272 -14.24 6.12 -1.65
N THR A 273 -14.02 6.09 -0.33
CA THR A 273 -15.15 6.22 0.60
C THR A 273 -14.77 6.96 1.87
N LYS A 274 -15.71 7.71 2.45
CA LYS A 274 -15.50 8.37 3.76
C LYS A 274 -14.30 9.32 3.68
N SER A 275 -14.28 10.13 2.64
CA SER A 275 -13.15 10.97 2.27
C SER A 275 -13.60 12.35 1.86
N TYR A 276 -12.76 13.35 2.10
CA TYR A 276 -13.09 14.72 1.73
C TYR A 276 -11.91 15.52 1.22
N ALA A 277 -12.20 16.50 0.37
CA ALA A 277 -11.21 17.42 -0.18
C ALA A 277 -11.61 18.87 0.06
N LEU A 278 -10.63 19.68 0.47
CA LEU A 278 -10.73 21.11 0.74
C LEU A 278 -9.69 21.87 -0.10
N GLY A 279 -9.92 23.16 -0.31
CA GLY A 279 -8.97 24.04 -1.00
C GLY A 279 -9.32 24.27 -2.47
N THR A 280 -8.37 24.10 -3.38
CA THR A 280 -8.58 24.37 -4.81
C THR A 280 -8.17 23.19 -5.67
N VAL A 281 -8.95 22.92 -6.72
CA VAL A 281 -8.63 21.90 -7.73
C VAL A 281 -8.79 22.54 -9.10
N SER A 282 -7.70 22.64 -9.86
CA SER A 282 -7.69 23.33 -11.15
C SER A 282 -7.04 22.53 -12.26
N GLY A 283 -7.64 22.58 -13.45
CA GLY A 283 -6.99 22.12 -14.67
C GLY A 283 -7.78 22.44 -15.93
N ASN A 284 -7.61 21.64 -16.98
CA ASN A 284 -8.26 21.88 -18.28
C ASN A 284 -9.45 20.93 -18.51
N ILE A 285 -9.24 19.61 -18.40
CA ILE A 285 -10.23 18.59 -18.75
C ILE A 285 -10.40 17.60 -17.59
N GLN A 286 -11.65 17.17 -17.31
CA GLN A 286 -11.97 16.15 -16.30
C GLN A 286 -11.46 16.52 -14.91
N ILE A 287 -12.02 17.61 -14.37
CA ILE A 287 -11.62 18.17 -13.07
C ILE A 287 -12.70 17.87 -12.04
N GLY A 288 -12.35 17.23 -10.94
CA GLY A 288 -13.30 16.83 -9.90
C GLY A 288 -12.85 17.21 -8.51
N GLY A 289 -13.75 17.69 -7.65
CA GLY A 289 -13.37 18.01 -6.26
C GLY A 289 -12.79 16.82 -5.49
N ILE A 290 -13.22 15.58 -5.79
CA ILE A 290 -12.63 14.35 -5.24
C ILE A 290 -11.83 13.58 -6.30
N VAL A 291 -12.42 13.32 -7.47
CA VAL A 291 -11.81 12.54 -8.55
C VAL A 291 -11.92 13.23 -9.90
N GLY A 292 -10.83 13.40 -10.64
CA GLY A 292 -10.91 13.92 -12.02
C GLY A 292 -11.70 12.99 -12.94
N TYR A 293 -11.22 11.75 -13.10
CA TYR A 293 -11.87 10.71 -13.91
C TYR A 293 -12.12 9.39 -13.15
N SER A 294 -13.40 9.06 -12.98
CA SER A 294 -13.87 7.76 -12.50
C SER A 294 -14.12 6.82 -13.68
N SER A 295 -13.15 5.96 -13.97
CA SER A 295 -13.01 5.25 -15.25
C SER A 295 -13.55 3.81 -15.30
N GLY A 296 -14.01 3.25 -14.18
CA GLY A 296 -14.46 1.86 -14.07
C GLY A 296 -15.93 1.74 -13.69
N LEU A 297 -16.65 0.79 -14.28
CA LEU A 297 -18.06 0.47 -13.90
C LEU A 297 -18.20 0.01 -12.44
N LYS A 298 -17.10 -0.41 -11.82
CA LYS A 298 -17.03 -0.79 -10.39
C LYS A 298 -16.51 0.33 -9.50
N SER A 299 -16.24 1.50 -10.08
CA SER A 299 -15.80 2.67 -9.32
C SER A 299 -16.96 3.16 -8.47
N ILE A 300 -16.72 3.32 -7.17
CA ILE A 300 -17.73 3.74 -6.19
C ILE A 300 -17.11 4.84 -5.35
N ILE A 301 -17.72 6.02 -5.38
CA ILE A 301 -17.39 7.13 -4.50
C ILE A 301 -18.57 7.29 -3.54
N THR A 302 -18.34 7.13 -2.24
CA THR A 302 -19.46 7.15 -1.30
C THR A 302 -19.14 7.67 0.09
N ASN A 303 -20.11 8.36 0.70
CA ASN A 303 -19.95 9.08 1.96
C ASN A 303 -18.75 10.03 1.88
N SER A 304 -18.67 10.83 0.82
CA SER A 304 -17.53 11.72 0.58
C SER A 304 -18.01 13.11 0.26
N TYR A 305 -17.25 14.15 0.62
CA TYR A 305 -17.63 15.52 0.28
C TYR A 305 -16.48 16.34 -0.26
N SER A 306 -16.79 17.33 -1.09
CA SER A 306 -15.82 18.33 -1.51
C SER A 306 -16.28 19.72 -1.10
N ASN A 307 -15.42 20.43 -0.38
CA ASN A 307 -15.50 21.88 -0.20
C ASN A 307 -14.31 22.55 -0.88
N ALA A 308 -13.90 22.02 -2.03
CA ALA A 308 -12.86 22.61 -2.85
C ALA A 308 -13.50 23.48 -3.94
N THR A 309 -12.90 24.63 -4.23
CA THR A 309 -13.22 25.37 -5.45
C THR A 309 -12.65 24.62 -6.64
N VAL A 310 -13.51 24.23 -7.58
CA VAL A 310 -13.15 23.41 -8.74
C VAL A 310 -13.19 24.26 -10.00
N THR A 311 -12.06 24.38 -10.70
CA THR A 311 -11.95 25.19 -11.92
C THR A 311 -11.46 24.33 -13.08
N GLY A 312 -12.18 24.34 -14.21
CA GLY A 312 -11.71 23.72 -15.44
C GLY A 312 -12.41 24.22 -16.69
N ASN A 313 -12.05 23.70 -17.86
CA ASN A 313 -12.72 24.07 -19.11
C ASN A 313 -13.82 23.07 -19.49
N MET A 314 -13.52 21.78 -19.42
CA MET A 314 -14.39 20.71 -19.92
C MET A 314 -14.48 19.55 -18.92
N TYR A 315 -15.69 19.04 -18.69
CA TYR A 315 -16.01 17.98 -17.72
C TYR A 315 -15.56 18.33 -16.30
N VAL A 316 -16.18 19.36 -15.73
CA VAL A 316 -15.87 19.85 -14.39
C VAL A 316 -16.97 19.42 -13.42
N GLY A 317 -16.57 18.79 -12.32
CA GLY A 317 -17.42 18.14 -11.35
C GLY A 317 -17.13 18.54 -9.92
N GLY A 318 -18.14 18.74 -9.08
CA GLY A 318 -17.93 18.99 -7.65
C GLY A 318 -17.39 17.76 -6.89
N ILE A 319 -17.80 16.54 -7.28
CA ILE A 319 -17.18 15.29 -6.78
C ILE A 319 -16.31 14.67 -7.88
N VAL A 320 -16.88 14.43 -9.06
CA VAL A 320 -16.20 13.77 -10.17
C VAL A 320 -16.29 14.56 -11.46
N GLY A 321 -15.16 14.85 -12.12
CA GLY A 321 -15.15 15.53 -13.41
C GLY A 321 -15.83 14.71 -14.51
N ARG A 322 -15.38 13.46 -14.71
CA ARG A 322 -16.02 12.48 -15.61
C ARG A 322 -16.11 11.09 -15.01
N ASP A 323 -17.14 10.37 -15.40
CA ASP A 323 -17.67 9.29 -14.57
C ASP A 323 -18.28 8.18 -15.42
N VAL A 324 -17.95 6.94 -15.05
CA VAL A 324 -18.54 5.69 -15.55
C VAL A 324 -19.09 4.84 -14.38
N GLY A 325 -18.89 5.29 -13.13
CA GLY A 325 -19.13 4.54 -11.90
C GLY A 325 -20.37 5.00 -11.15
N GLN A 326 -20.31 4.94 -9.82
CA GLN A 326 -21.41 5.37 -8.93
C GLN A 326 -20.91 6.38 -7.89
N ILE A 327 -21.72 7.40 -7.64
CA ILE A 327 -21.52 8.38 -6.56
C ILE A 327 -22.73 8.31 -5.63
N ARG A 328 -22.52 8.18 -4.32
CA ARG A 328 -23.61 7.96 -3.34
C ARG A 328 -23.34 8.65 -2.01
N TYR A 329 -24.35 9.30 -1.47
CA TYR A 329 -24.28 9.92 -0.15
C TYR A 329 -23.12 10.91 -0.06
N SER A 330 -22.94 11.68 -1.12
CA SER A 330 -21.84 12.63 -1.26
C SER A 330 -22.38 14.03 -1.49
N PHE A 331 -21.67 15.05 -1.04
CA PHE A 331 -22.12 16.43 -1.20
C PHE A 331 -21.00 17.40 -1.56
N VAL A 332 -21.37 18.51 -2.20
CA VAL A 332 -20.46 19.54 -2.71
C VAL A 332 -20.83 20.90 -2.10
N LEU A 333 -19.84 21.61 -1.60
CA LEU A 333 -20.00 22.96 -1.02
C LEU A 333 -19.18 24.01 -1.75
N GLY A 334 -18.08 23.60 -2.36
CA GLY A 334 -17.18 24.52 -3.05
C GLY A 334 -17.75 25.00 -4.38
N ASP A 335 -17.32 26.20 -4.78
CA ASP A 335 -17.71 26.80 -6.05
C ASP A 335 -17.13 26.02 -7.25
N ILE A 336 -17.91 25.90 -8.32
CA ILE A 336 -17.52 25.24 -9.56
C ILE A 336 -17.46 26.27 -10.69
N HIS A 337 -16.31 26.39 -11.35
CA HIS A 337 -16.07 27.28 -12.49
C HIS A 337 -15.75 26.46 -13.74
N ALA A 338 -16.57 26.60 -14.79
CA ALA A 338 -16.38 25.85 -16.02
C ALA A 338 -16.88 26.51 -17.31
N SER A 339 -16.19 26.21 -18.42
CA SER A 339 -16.43 26.84 -19.72
C SER A 339 -17.43 26.09 -20.61
N GLU A 340 -17.43 24.74 -20.59
CA GLU A 340 -18.20 23.91 -21.54
C GLU A 340 -19.11 22.83 -20.94
N TYR A 341 -18.59 21.95 -20.08
CA TYR A 341 -19.36 20.81 -19.54
C TYR A 341 -19.24 20.79 -18.03
N ILE A 342 -20.36 21.09 -17.36
CA ILE A 342 -20.43 21.20 -15.92
C ILE A 342 -21.33 20.09 -15.38
N GLY A 343 -20.79 19.31 -14.45
CA GLY A 343 -21.53 18.40 -13.59
C GLY A 343 -21.47 18.88 -12.15
N ILE A 344 -22.57 18.83 -11.42
CA ILE A 344 -22.56 19.19 -10.00
C ILE A 344 -21.84 18.10 -9.18
N LEU A 345 -22.23 16.84 -9.37
CA LEU A 345 -21.58 15.69 -8.75
C LEU A 345 -20.76 14.89 -9.77
N SER A 346 -21.23 14.88 -11.02
CA SER A 346 -20.69 14.13 -12.16
C SER A 346 -21.20 14.70 -13.47
N SER A 347 -20.42 14.54 -14.54
CA SER A 347 -20.82 14.81 -15.92
C SER A 347 -21.60 13.67 -16.62
N HIS A 348 -21.84 12.50 -16.00
CA HIS A 348 -22.38 11.32 -16.71
C HIS A 348 -23.21 10.26 -15.92
N THR A 349 -23.78 10.51 -14.73
CA THR A 349 -24.53 9.46 -14.00
C THR A 349 -26.00 9.72 -13.62
N THR A 350 -26.73 8.61 -13.54
CA THR A 350 -28.14 8.47 -13.18
C THR A 350 -28.29 8.05 -11.71
N SER A 351 -29.13 8.78 -10.98
CA SER A 351 -29.92 8.36 -9.81
C SER A 351 -29.19 7.84 -8.57
N HIS A 352 -28.63 8.71 -7.72
CA HIS A 352 -28.36 8.42 -6.30
C HIS A 352 -28.35 9.71 -5.46
N LEU A 353 -28.71 9.60 -4.16
CA LEU A 353 -28.86 10.73 -3.23
C LEU A 353 -27.51 11.41 -2.95
N SER A 354 -27.35 12.60 -3.48
CA SER A 354 -26.15 13.42 -3.38
C SER A 354 -26.55 14.87 -3.62
N PHE A 355 -25.83 15.85 -3.07
CA PHE A 355 -26.31 17.23 -3.00
C PHE A 355 -25.25 18.28 -3.34
N MET A 356 -25.66 19.49 -3.70
CA MET A 356 -24.76 20.63 -3.83
C MET A 356 -25.32 21.90 -3.21
N LEU A 357 -24.40 22.67 -2.65
CA LEU A 357 -24.58 23.88 -1.90
C LEU A 357 -23.70 25.04 -2.39
N GLY A 358 -22.62 24.74 -3.11
CA GLY A 358 -21.74 25.75 -3.71
C GLY A 358 -22.35 26.42 -4.94
N ASN A 359 -21.72 27.48 -5.42
CA ASN A 359 -22.15 28.16 -6.64
C ASN A 359 -21.61 27.46 -7.89
N VAL A 360 -22.34 27.57 -9.01
CA VAL A 360 -21.87 27.13 -10.33
C VAL A 360 -21.75 28.33 -11.26
N TYR A 361 -20.58 28.49 -11.89
CA TYR A 361 -20.28 29.55 -12.84
C TYR A 361 -19.88 28.95 -14.20
N GLY A 362 -20.54 29.37 -15.27
CA GLY A 362 -20.16 28.98 -16.64
C GLY A 362 -20.98 29.62 -17.76
N GLU A 363 -20.47 29.50 -18.99
CA GLU A 363 -21.05 30.15 -20.19
C GLU A 363 -21.87 29.18 -21.06
N ASN A 364 -21.48 27.90 -21.15
CA ASN A 364 -22.19 26.90 -21.96
C ASN A 364 -22.67 25.74 -21.09
N TYR A 365 -23.98 25.64 -20.89
CA TYR A 365 -24.58 24.54 -20.13
C TYR A 365 -25.08 23.45 -21.11
N ARG A 366 -24.36 22.33 -21.20
CA ARG A 366 -24.94 21.09 -21.76
C ARG A 366 -25.18 20.10 -20.62
N GLN A 367 -26.45 20.01 -20.24
CA GLN A 367 -26.95 19.23 -19.11
C GLN A 367 -26.61 17.74 -19.27
N VAL A 368 -25.68 17.22 -18.46
CA VAL A 368 -25.52 15.79 -18.24
C VAL A 368 -25.16 15.57 -16.76
N GLY A 369 -26.18 15.35 -15.93
CA GLY A 369 -26.04 15.12 -14.49
C GLY A 369 -27.09 15.87 -13.68
N VAL A 370 -27.67 15.21 -12.68
CA VAL A 370 -28.75 15.76 -11.84
C VAL A 370 -28.24 16.99 -11.08
N MET A 371 -28.97 18.10 -11.23
CA MET A 371 -28.65 19.40 -10.63
C MET A 371 -29.52 19.61 -9.39
N TYR A 372 -28.88 19.90 -8.26
CA TYR A 372 -29.51 20.33 -7.02
C TYR A 372 -28.73 21.56 -6.55
N ILE A 373 -29.33 22.77 -6.56
CA ILE A 373 -28.63 24.02 -6.23
C ILE A 373 -29.36 24.72 -5.09
N TYR A 374 -28.60 25.15 -4.07
CA TYR A 374 -29.02 26.10 -3.04
C TYR A 374 -29.00 27.54 -3.57
N GLU A 375 -30.11 28.24 -3.33
CA GLU A 375 -30.46 29.66 -3.58
C GLU A 375 -29.65 30.51 -4.59
N GLY A 376 -30.28 30.82 -5.73
CA GLY A 376 -30.19 32.19 -6.28
C GLY A 376 -29.99 32.39 -7.78
N LYS A 377 -29.64 31.37 -8.57
CA LYS A 377 -29.61 31.48 -10.04
C LYS A 377 -30.17 30.25 -10.73
N THR A 378 -31.41 30.39 -11.21
CA THR A 378 -32.03 29.49 -12.18
C THR A 378 -31.20 29.41 -13.46
N ILE A 379 -30.82 28.20 -13.87
CA ILE A 379 -30.57 27.92 -15.28
C ILE A 379 -31.93 27.97 -15.97
N GLU A 380 -32.05 28.74 -17.05
CA GLU A 380 -33.30 28.84 -17.81
C GLU A 380 -33.78 27.42 -18.22
N ASN A 381 -35.04 27.10 -17.89
CA ASN A 381 -35.79 25.89 -18.27
C ASN A 381 -35.68 24.62 -17.41
N TYR A 382 -35.29 24.68 -16.12
CA TYR A 382 -35.42 23.53 -15.21
C TYR A 382 -35.88 23.93 -13.80
N GLU A 383 -37.00 23.38 -13.33
CA GLU A 383 -37.43 23.51 -11.93
C GLU A 383 -36.59 22.59 -11.04
N ILE A 384 -35.90 23.16 -10.06
CA ILE A 384 -35.19 22.40 -9.03
C ILE A 384 -36.27 21.79 -8.11
N PRO A 385 -36.28 20.47 -7.87
CA PRO A 385 -37.17 19.89 -6.88
C PRO A 385 -36.91 20.54 -5.51
N SER A 386 -37.96 21.03 -4.85
CA SER A 386 -37.90 21.70 -3.54
C SER A 386 -37.08 20.92 -2.50
N ASP A 387 -37.11 19.60 -2.58
CA ASP A 387 -36.51 18.68 -1.61
C ASP A 387 -35.00 18.49 -1.79
N SER A 388 -34.41 19.25 -2.73
CA SER A 388 -33.01 19.15 -3.13
C SER A 388 -32.16 20.37 -2.78
N ILE A 389 -32.80 21.36 -2.17
CA ILE A 389 -32.19 22.59 -1.68
C ILE A 389 -31.90 22.35 -0.19
N ILE A 390 -30.62 22.27 0.17
CA ILE A 390 -30.19 22.14 1.57
C ILE A 390 -29.89 23.53 2.09
N ASP A 391 -30.44 23.91 3.24
CA ASP A 391 -30.11 25.17 3.89
C ASP A 391 -28.97 25.05 4.93
N GLU A 392 -28.50 26.20 5.44
CA GLU A 392 -27.47 26.24 6.47
C GLU A 392 -27.89 25.49 7.74
N GLU A 393 -29.19 25.45 8.07
CA GLU A 393 -29.70 24.75 9.24
C GLU A 393 -29.52 23.22 9.09
N GLN A 394 -29.83 22.67 7.91
CA GLN A 394 -29.61 21.26 7.61
C GLN A 394 -28.13 20.87 7.60
N LEU A 395 -27.24 21.77 7.15
CA LEU A 395 -25.78 21.56 7.21
C LEU A 395 -25.23 21.50 8.64
N LEU A 396 -25.93 22.10 9.59
CA LEU A 396 -25.55 22.08 11.01
C LEU A 396 -26.33 21.03 11.81
N ASP A 397 -27.26 20.31 11.19
CA ASP A 397 -28.02 19.23 11.81
C ASP A 397 -27.33 17.87 11.66
N LYS A 398 -26.81 17.33 12.78
CA LYS A 398 -26.26 15.96 12.85
C LYS A 398 -27.25 14.92 12.29
N ASN A 399 -28.55 15.06 12.53
CA ASN A 399 -29.54 14.06 12.12
C ASN A 399 -29.70 14.01 10.60
N TRP A 400 -29.48 15.14 9.92
CA TRP A 400 -29.48 15.17 8.46
C TRP A 400 -28.37 14.27 7.90
N TYR A 401 -27.14 14.37 8.40
CA TYR A 401 -26.04 13.49 7.97
C TYR A 401 -26.32 12.00 8.24
N ILE A 402 -26.86 11.67 9.42
CA ILE A 402 -27.11 10.27 9.80
C ILE A 402 -28.28 9.67 9.01
N ASN A 403 -29.40 10.38 8.93
CA ASN A 403 -30.64 9.83 8.37
C ASN A 403 -30.72 9.97 6.86
N THR A 404 -30.14 11.03 6.29
CA THR A 404 -30.18 11.31 4.86
C THR A 404 -28.95 10.74 4.16
N LEU A 405 -27.75 10.99 4.69
CA LEU A 405 -26.49 10.57 4.07
C LEU A 405 -25.94 9.25 4.63
N TYR A 406 -26.58 8.65 5.64
CA TYR A 406 -26.10 7.41 6.28
C TYR A 406 -24.64 7.51 6.76
N TYR A 407 -24.25 8.69 7.28
CA TYR A 407 -22.94 8.87 7.89
C TYR A 407 -22.92 8.19 9.26
N ASP A 408 -21.80 7.53 9.57
CA ASP A 408 -21.58 6.80 10.82
C ASP A 408 -20.84 7.69 11.81
N GLU A 409 -21.35 7.82 13.03
CA GLU A 409 -20.76 8.63 14.10
C GLU A 409 -19.46 8.07 14.67
N ASN A 410 -19.17 6.78 14.43
CA ASN A 410 -17.87 6.18 14.74
C ASN A 410 -16.78 6.61 13.76
N ILE A 411 -17.16 7.25 12.65
CA ILE A 411 -16.28 7.63 11.56
C ILE A 411 -16.18 9.14 11.45
N TRP A 412 -17.33 9.83 11.55
CA TRP A 412 -17.43 11.28 11.44
C TRP A 412 -17.61 11.90 12.83
N ASP A 413 -16.78 12.91 13.11
CA ASP A 413 -16.95 13.79 14.26
C ASP A 413 -17.94 14.91 13.89
N PHE A 414 -19.10 14.87 14.53
CA PHE A 414 -20.16 15.86 14.40
C PHE A 414 -20.13 16.94 15.49
N SER A 415 -19.23 16.85 16.48
CA SER A 415 -19.13 17.83 17.57
C SER A 415 -18.73 19.23 17.07
N VAL A 416 -18.20 19.29 15.86
CA VAL A 416 -17.77 20.51 15.17
C VAL A 416 -18.94 21.27 14.53
N LEU A 417 -20.10 20.61 14.33
CA LEU A 417 -21.31 21.24 13.75
C LEU A 417 -21.81 22.40 14.63
N GLU A 418 -21.79 22.25 15.96
CA GLU A 418 -22.20 23.30 16.90
C GLU A 418 -21.35 24.59 16.79
N LYS A 419 -20.17 24.48 16.18
CA LYS A 419 -19.24 25.59 15.95
C LYS A 419 -19.33 26.15 14.52
N GLY A 420 -20.26 25.65 13.70
CA GLY A 420 -20.41 26.06 12.30
C GLY A 420 -19.40 25.40 11.35
N TYR A 421 -18.79 24.28 11.74
CA TYR A 421 -17.86 23.53 10.88
C TYR A 421 -18.52 22.28 10.31
N LEU A 422 -18.00 21.80 9.17
CA LEU A 422 -18.44 20.53 8.57
C LEU A 422 -17.92 19.33 9.36
N PRO A 423 -18.59 18.17 9.30
CA PRO A 423 -18.11 16.96 9.93
C PRO A 423 -16.73 16.58 9.42
N ILE A 424 -15.80 16.32 10.34
CA ILE A 424 -14.45 15.83 10.03
C ILE A 424 -14.34 14.35 10.37
N LEU A 425 -13.26 13.68 9.97
CA LEU A 425 -13.02 12.31 10.41
C LEU A 425 -12.63 12.28 11.90
N GLN A 426 -13.06 11.24 12.61
CA GLN A 426 -12.71 11.05 14.03
C GLN A 426 -11.20 11.06 14.27
N ASN A 427 -10.77 11.65 15.38
CA ASN A 427 -9.36 11.84 15.78
C ASN A 427 -8.54 12.77 14.86
N LYS A 428 -9.18 13.63 14.07
CA LYS A 428 -8.49 14.66 13.27
C LYS A 428 -8.60 16.04 13.92
N GLU A 429 -7.61 16.89 13.68
CA GLU A 429 -7.64 18.28 14.15
C GLU A 429 -8.69 19.09 13.38
N ASN A 430 -9.37 20.01 14.08
CA ASN A 430 -10.39 20.88 13.49
C ASN A 430 -9.78 21.75 12.40
N GLN A 431 -10.26 21.63 11.16
CA GLN A 431 -9.90 22.57 10.09
C GLN A 431 -10.89 23.74 10.11
N PRO A 432 -10.44 25.01 10.17
CA PRO A 432 -11.34 26.14 10.10
C PRO A 432 -12.04 26.14 8.73
N LEU A 433 -13.38 26.14 8.74
CA LEU A 433 -14.16 26.52 7.57
C LEU A 433 -13.68 27.91 7.17
N TYR A 434 -13.05 28.05 6.00
CA TYR A 434 -12.95 29.36 5.39
C TYR A 434 -14.38 29.91 5.32
N LYS A 435 -14.62 30.98 6.09
CA LYS A 435 -15.84 31.80 6.13
C LYS A 435 -16.75 31.58 4.92
N LEU A 436 -17.70 30.65 5.03
CA LEU A 436 -18.97 30.82 4.36
C LEU A 436 -19.86 31.55 5.37
N ILE A 437 -20.38 32.70 4.93
CA ILE A 437 -21.43 33.49 5.59
C ILE A 437 -20.94 34.41 6.73
N LYS A 438 -20.20 35.46 6.34
CA LYS A 438 -20.44 36.83 6.84
C LYS A 438 -19.75 37.83 5.92
N ASN A 439 -20.41 38.15 4.82
CA ASN A 439 -20.40 39.49 4.26
C ASN A 439 -21.82 39.76 3.76
N ASN A 440 -22.44 40.74 4.40
CA ASN A 440 -23.73 41.34 4.02
C ASN A 440 -23.74 41.80 2.57
#